data_AF-A0A815YX09-F1
#
_entry.id   AF-A0A815YX09-F1
#
_cell.length_a   1.000
_cell.length_b   1.000
_cell.length_c   1.000
_cell.angle_alpha   90.00
_cell.angle_beta   90.00
_cell.angle_gamma   90.00
#
_symmetry.space_group_name_H-M   'P 1'
#
loop_
_entity.id
_entity.type
_entity.pdbx_description
1 polymer ?
#
loop_
_entity_poly.entity_id
_entity_poly.type
_entity_poly.pdbx_seq_one_letter_code
_entity_poly.pdbx_strand_id
1 'polypeptide(L)'
;MTIKKKKNYGRLIKRLKYKLHLKNIVLQKSDKNKVFHLGELDDYRKKSEEYMEKTKAYKCLGTEDPLPDLIRRTNKYLLDLRLAKWITRKQYEKLCINPNEVELAHLYYLPKAHKPGTPLRPIISDLKHPTIKISKFLDELLRPLFDKMAAKTTVNSGFELVKQLQQWSSINIRQETLFCTIDVTDLYTMVPQTEGVLSLKKMLDHLKLKQIGGLKIETIIRLSRFVMQNNYFSYDGQFYHQIRGGAMGSPLTLTVANCYMFFYEQQIIKQINNSGGLYFRYIDDIFIVINWPARHLFKQIDRWNHFDENIKLSENIGSTADFLDLHGKPGWLLNYDCLSEAIL
;
A
#
# COMPACT_ATOMS: atom_id res chain seq x y z
N MET A 1 -30.83 -18.34 1.97
CA MET A 1 -30.13 -19.61 1.60
C MET A 1 -30.18 -20.57 2.79
N THR A 2 -30.86 -21.72 2.69
CA THR A 2 -31.02 -22.67 3.81
C THR A 2 -29.68 -23.28 4.27
N ILE A 3 -29.56 -23.57 5.57
CA ILE A 3 -28.35 -24.13 6.23
C ILE A 3 -27.87 -25.42 5.53
N LYS A 4 -28.81 -26.25 5.05
CA LYS A 4 -28.54 -27.49 4.30
C LYS A 4 -27.87 -27.24 2.94
N LYS A 5 -28.30 -26.20 2.20
CA LYS A 5 -27.64 -25.77 0.95
C LYS A 5 -26.22 -25.28 1.22
N LYS A 6 -25.99 -24.45 2.25
CA LYS A 6 -24.64 -23.99 2.66
C LYS A 6 -23.68 -25.15 2.97
N LYS A 7 -24.13 -26.19 3.69
CA LYS A 7 -23.31 -27.39 3.98
C LYS A 7 -22.88 -28.15 2.71
N ASN A 8 -23.75 -28.23 1.68
CA ASN A 8 -23.41 -28.86 0.41
C ASN A 8 -22.38 -28.07 -0.40
N TYR A 9 -22.49 -26.73 -0.45
CA TYR A 9 -21.49 -25.88 -1.12
C TYR A 9 -20.10 -25.99 -0.48
N GLY A 10 -20.02 -26.00 0.85
CA GLY A 10 -18.74 -26.15 1.55
C GLY A 10 -18.02 -27.47 1.21
N ARG A 11 -18.76 -28.58 1.12
CA ARG A 11 -18.21 -29.87 0.69
C ARG A 11 -17.74 -29.86 -0.76
N LEU A 12 -18.53 -29.25 -1.66
CA LEU A 12 -18.17 -29.12 -3.06
C LEU A 12 -16.87 -28.31 -3.25
N ILE A 13 -16.74 -27.17 -2.57
CA ILE A 13 -15.53 -26.33 -2.61
C ILE A 13 -14.31 -27.11 -2.10
N LYS A 14 -14.43 -27.85 -0.99
CA LYS A 14 -13.33 -28.69 -0.48
C LYS A 14 -12.90 -29.75 -1.50
N ARG A 15 -13.85 -30.45 -2.12
CA ARG A 15 -13.56 -31.45 -3.16
C ARG A 15 -12.91 -30.82 -4.39
N LEU A 16 -13.36 -29.65 -4.82
CA LEU A 16 -12.80 -28.93 -5.95
C LEU A 16 -11.36 -28.49 -5.67
N LYS A 17 -11.11 -27.87 -4.50
CA LYS A 17 -9.74 -27.52 -4.07
C LYS A 17 -8.82 -28.74 -4.00
N TYR A 18 -9.31 -29.86 -3.46
CA TYR A 18 -8.54 -31.11 -3.39
C TYR A 18 -8.21 -31.65 -4.79
N LYS A 19 -9.18 -31.69 -5.71
CA LYS A 19 -8.96 -32.13 -7.10
C LYS A 19 -7.98 -31.23 -7.84
N LEU A 20 -8.05 -29.92 -7.64
CA LEU A 20 -7.12 -28.97 -8.25
C LEU A 20 -5.71 -29.14 -7.69
N HIS A 21 -5.57 -29.34 -6.37
CA HIS A 21 -4.29 -29.60 -5.74
C HIS A 21 -3.64 -30.89 -6.26
N LEU A 22 -4.39 -31.99 -6.41
CA LEU A 22 -3.90 -33.23 -7.02
C LEU A 22 -3.42 -33.06 -8.47
N LYS A 23 -3.96 -32.05 -9.18
CA LYS A 23 -3.59 -31.71 -10.55
C LYS A 23 -2.52 -30.62 -10.61
N ASN A 24 -1.92 -30.25 -9.49
CA ASN A 24 -0.94 -29.18 -9.40
C ASN A 24 -1.46 -27.81 -9.89
N ILE A 25 -2.75 -27.52 -9.63
CA ILE A 25 -3.41 -26.27 -10.05
C ILE A 25 -3.73 -25.42 -8.82
N VAL A 26 -3.35 -24.15 -8.87
CA VAL A 26 -3.78 -23.11 -7.92
C VAL A 26 -5.04 -22.41 -8.44
N LEU A 27 -6.04 -22.27 -7.56
CA LEU A 27 -7.22 -21.45 -7.80
C LEU A 27 -7.20 -20.27 -6.83
N GLN A 28 -6.96 -19.08 -7.35
CA GLN A 28 -6.84 -17.87 -6.56
C GLN A 28 -7.71 -16.76 -7.14
N LYS A 29 -8.28 -15.92 -6.27
CA LYS A 29 -8.95 -14.70 -6.74
C LYS A 29 -7.89 -13.76 -7.32
N SER A 30 -8.15 -13.10 -8.44
CA SER A 30 -7.22 -12.08 -8.95
C SER A 30 -7.34 -10.76 -8.19
N ASP A 31 -6.30 -9.94 -8.33
CA ASP A 31 -6.10 -8.68 -7.61
C ASP A 31 -7.22 -7.63 -7.86
N LYS A 32 -7.39 -7.17 -9.11
CA LYS A 32 -8.36 -6.10 -9.46
C LYS A 32 -9.67 -6.64 -10.02
N ASN A 33 -9.58 -7.55 -10.97
CA ASN A 33 -10.75 -8.11 -11.64
C ASN A 33 -11.38 -9.14 -10.69
N LYS A 34 -12.70 -9.09 -10.45
CA LYS A 34 -13.41 -10.07 -9.58
C LYS A 34 -13.49 -11.47 -10.21
N VAL A 35 -12.46 -11.87 -10.97
CA VAL A 35 -12.31 -13.15 -11.63
C VAL A 35 -11.40 -14.05 -10.80
N PHE A 36 -11.43 -15.34 -11.14
CA PHE A 36 -10.52 -16.33 -10.58
C PHE A 36 -9.44 -16.65 -11.59
N HIS A 37 -8.21 -16.77 -11.11
CA HIS A 37 -7.08 -17.26 -11.86
C HIS A 37 -6.89 -18.75 -11.55
N LEU A 38 -6.79 -19.56 -12.61
CA LEU A 38 -6.34 -20.94 -12.57
C LEU A 38 -4.94 -20.96 -13.18
N GLY A 39 -3.96 -21.39 -12.42
CA GLY A 39 -2.56 -21.50 -12.85
C GLY A 39 -1.89 -22.74 -12.28
N GLU A 40 -0.69 -23.05 -12.76
CA GLU A 40 0.12 -24.13 -12.19
C GLU A 40 0.65 -23.72 -10.80
N LEU A 41 0.61 -24.65 -9.85
CA LEU A 41 1.08 -24.40 -8.50
C LEU A 41 2.59 -24.15 -8.46
N ASP A 42 3.37 -24.82 -9.31
CA ASP A 42 4.82 -24.64 -9.40
C ASP A 42 5.19 -23.26 -9.95
N ASP A 43 4.50 -22.78 -10.99
CA ASP A 43 4.67 -21.40 -11.50
C ASP A 43 4.31 -20.37 -10.42
N TYR A 44 3.22 -20.60 -9.68
CA TYR A 44 2.83 -19.73 -8.57
C TYR A 44 3.88 -19.68 -7.44
N ARG A 45 4.43 -20.84 -7.05
CA ARG A 45 5.51 -20.93 -6.06
C ARG A 45 6.78 -20.25 -6.55
N LYS A 46 7.22 -20.55 -7.77
CA LYS A 46 8.39 -19.92 -8.40
C LYS A 46 8.27 -18.40 -8.40
N LYS A 47 7.14 -17.85 -8.84
CA LYS A 47 6.89 -16.39 -8.84
C LYS A 47 6.88 -15.79 -7.44
N SER A 48 6.43 -16.55 -6.43
CA SER A 48 6.46 -16.08 -5.04
C SER A 48 7.89 -16.00 -4.52
N GLU A 49 8.72 -16.99 -4.82
CA GLU A 49 10.15 -17.04 -4.45
C GLU A 49 10.92 -15.92 -5.15
N GLU A 50 10.73 -15.76 -6.47
CA GLU A 50 11.29 -14.67 -7.26
C GLU A 50 10.89 -13.30 -6.68
N TYR A 51 9.65 -13.13 -6.21
CA TYR A 51 9.21 -11.91 -5.55
C TYR A 51 9.97 -11.66 -4.23
N MET A 52 10.11 -12.70 -3.39
CA MET A 52 10.85 -12.59 -2.13
C MET A 52 12.33 -12.26 -2.37
N GLU A 53 12.96 -12.91 -3.35
CA GLU A 53 14.36 -12.70 -3.72
C GLU A 53 14.60 -11.30 -4.30
N LYS A 54 13.73 -10.86 -5.23
CA LYS A 54 13.80 -9.53 -5.84
C LYS A 54 13.71 -8.42 -4.80
N THR A 55 12.76 -8.55 -3.86
CA THR A 55 12.50 -7.49 -2.86
C THR A 55 13.46 -7.55 -1.67
N LYS A 56 14.01 -8.73 -1.38
CA LYS A 56 14.83 -9.02 -0.19
C LYS A 56 14.16 -8.55 1.12
N ALA A 57 12.83 -8.51 1.13
CA ALA A 57 12.06 -7.91 2.21
C ALA A 57 11.73 -8.90 3.34
N TYR A 58 11.94 -10.19 3.10
CA TYR A 58 11.52 -11.26 4.01
C TYR A 58 12.70 -12.14 4.39
N LYS A 59 12.82 -12.41 5.68
CA LYS A 59 13.78 -13.33 6.26
C LYS A 59 13.06 -14.58 6.72
N CYS A 60 13.42 -15.75 6.18
CA CYS A 60 12.91 -17.02 6.68
C CYS A 60 13.44 -17.31 8.09
N LEU A 61 12.57 -17.76 8.98
CA LEU A 61 12.86 -18.16 10.35
C LEU A 61 12.81 -19.68 10.54
N GLY A 62 12.41 -20.43 9.51
CA GLY A 62 12.19 -21.88 9.59
C GLY A 62 10.81 -22.23 10.13
N THR A 63 10.72 -23.30 10.92
CA THR A 63 9.47 -23.91 11.36
C THR A 63 9.11 -23.61 12.82
N GLU A 64 9.92 -22.84 13.54
CA GLU A 64 9.63 -22.44 14.91
C GLU A 64 8.62 -21.28 14.92
N ASP A 65 7.47 -21.48 15.56
CA ASP A 65 6.39 -20.49 15.59
C ASP A 65 6.80 -19.24 16.40
N PRO A 66 6.89 -18.05 15.76
CA PRO A 66 7.27 -16.82 16.45
C PRO A 66 6.14 -16.23 17.31
N LEU A 67 4.90 -16.72 17.20
CA LEU A 67 3.73 -16.13 17.84
C LEU A 67 3.84 -16.04 19.38
N PRO A 68 4.25 -17.08 20.13
CA PRO A 68 4.34 -16.99 21.59
C PRO A 68 5.30 -15.89 22.06
N ASP A 69 6.46 -15.78 21.41
CA ASP A 69 7.44 -14.73 21.70
C ASP A 69 6.94 -13.34 21.28
N LEU A 70 6.30 -13.22 20.12
CA LEU A 70 5.72 -11.96 19.64
C LEU A 70 4.63 -11.44 20.58
N ILE A 71 3.77 -12.32 21.12
CA ILE A 71 2.75 -11.97 22.12
C ILE A 71 3.42 -11.43 23.38
N ARG A 72 4.40 -12.16 23.91
CA ARG A 72 5.15 -11.77 25.11
C ARG A 72 5.82 -10.42 24.93
N ARG A 73 6.55 -10.22 23.82
CA ARG A 73 7.25 -8.97 23.51
C ARG A 73 6.28 -7.80 23.36
N THR A 74 5.15 -7.99 22.71
CA THR A 74 4.13 -6.94 22.51
C THR A 74 3.53 -6.48 23.84
N ASN A 75 3.08 -7.43 24.68
CA ASN A 75 2.50 -7.08 25.98
C ASN A 75 3.53 -6.48 26.93
N LYS A 76 4.76 -7.01 26.95
CA LYS A 76 5.86 -6.43 27.73
C LYS A 76 6.15 -5.00 27.30
N TYR A 77 6.26 -4.75 26.00
CA TYR A 77 6.55 -3.43 25.46
C TYR A 77 5.48 -2.39 25.86
N LEU A 78 4.20 -2.75 25.76
CA LEU A 78 3.09 -1.89 26.17
C LEU A 78 3.09 -1.64 27.68
N LEU A 79 3.41 -2.65 28.49
CA LEU A 79 3.53 -2.52 29.95
C LEU A 79 4.68 -1.57 30.31
N ASP A 80 5.85 -1.71 29.70
CA ASP A 80 7.00 -0.85 29.93
C ASP A 80 6.68 0.61 29.59
N LEU A 81 5.98 0.86 28.46
CA LEU A 81 5.49 2.21 28.11
C LEU A 81 4.50 2.76 29.14
N ARG A 82 3.62 1.92 29.69
CA ARG A 82 2.63 2.31 30.71
C ARG A 82 3.30 2.65 32.04
N LEU A 83 4.27 1.85 32.48
CA LEU A 83 5.00 2.05 33.74
C LEU A 83 5.84 3.33 33.68
N ALA A 84 6.51 3.57 32.55
CA ALA A 84 7.26 4.80 32.30
C ALA A 84 6.38 6.00 31.89
N LYS A 85 5.05 5.89 31.99
CA LYS A 85 4.05 6.95 31.74
C LYS A 85 4.13 7.56 30.33
N TRP A 86 4.62 6.81 29.33
CA TRP A 86 4.56 7.20 27.92
C TRP A 86 3.15 7.07 27.33
N ILE A 87 2.34 6.17 27.89
CA ILE A 87 0.92 5.98 27.57
C ILE A 87 0.09 5.97 28.86
N THR A 88 -1.16 6.42 28.74
CA THR A 88 -2.14 6.39 29.84
C THR A 88 -2.65 4.96 30.11
N ARG A 89 -3.31 4.76 31.26
CA ARG A 89 -3.99 3.50 31.58
C ARG A 89 -5.02 3.10 30.51
N LYS A 90 -5.86 4.06 30.08
CA LYS A 90 -6.89 3.84 29.07
C LYS A 90 -6.30 3.43 27.71
N GLN A 91 -5.18 4.07 27.30
CA GLN A 91 -4.47 3.68 26.09
C GLN A 91 -3.86 2.28 26.22
N TYR A 92 -3.23 1.96 27.36
CA TYR A 92 -2.70 0.63 27.62
C TYR A 92 -3.78 -0.45 27.51
N GLU A 93 -4.93 -0.26 28.17
CA GLU A 93 -6.07 -1.19 28.12
C GLU A 93 -6.65 -1.33 26.70
N LYS A 94 -6.66 -0.26 25.89
CA LYS A 94 -7.06 -0.31 24.48
C LYS A 94 -6.06 -1.10 23.62
N LEU A 95 -4.76 -1.01 23.94
CA LEU A 95 -3.68 -1.53 23.09
C LEU A 95 -3.22 -2.94 23.46
N CYS A 96 -3.34 -3.35 24.72
CA CYS A 96 -2.89 -4.66 25.18
C CYS A 96 -3.66 -5.80 24.48
N ILE A 97 -2.98 -6.93 24.30
CA ILE A 97 -3.52 -8.07 23.58
C ILE A 97 -3.78 -9.24 24.53
N ASN A 98 -4.90 -9.92 24.28
CA ASN A 98 -5.22 -11.19 24.91
C ASN A 98 -4.59 -12.30 24.05
N PRO A 99 -3.74 -13.18 24.61
CA PRO A 99 -3.13 -14.29 23.86
C PRO A 99 -4.16 -15.19 23.15
N ASN A 100 -5.39 -15.28 23.66
CA ASN A 100 -6.47 -16.09 23.09
C ASN A 100 -7.21 -15.43 21.91
N GLU A 101 -6.92 -14.15 21.62
CA GLU A 101 -7.60 -13.37 20.57
C GLU A 101 -6.70 -13.04 19.38
N VAL A 102 -5.43 -13.44 19.45
CA VAL A 102 -4.41 -13.10 18.47
C VAL A 102 -3.92 -14.34 17.72
N GLU A 103 -3.58 -14.14 16.46
CA GLU A 103 -3.10 -15.18 15.56
C GLU A 103 -1.96 -14.61 14.72
N LEU A 104 -1.03 -15.46 14.31
CA LEU A 104 0.01 -15.04 13.39
C LEU A 104 -0.60 -14.70 12.02
N ALA A 105 -0.05 -13.70 11.35
CA ALA A 105 -0.51 -13.35 10.03
C ALA A 105 -0.14 -14.45 9.01
N HIS A 106 -0.84 -14.47 7.88
CA HIS A 106 -0.56 -15.39 6.78
C HIS A 106 -0.34 -14.58 5.50
N LEU A 107 0.80 -14.82 4.85
CA LEU A 107 1.10 -14.27 3.54
C LEU A 107 0.45 -15.13 2.46
N TYR A 108 -0.15 -14.51 1.48
CA TYR A 108 -0.57 -15.16 0.25
C TYR A 108 -0.41 -14.18 -0.91
N TYR A 109 -0.49 -14.67 -2.14
CA TYR A 109 -0.32 -13.84 -3.31
C TYR A 109 -1.59 -13.79 -4.14
N LEU A 110 -1.86 -12.62 -4.71
CA LEU A 110 -2.95 -12.39 -5.66
C LEU A 110 -2.36 -12.27 -7.08
N PRO A 111 -2.79 -13.11 -8.04
CA PRO A 111 -2.39 -12.97 -9.43
C PRO A 111 -2.90 -11.66 -10.05
N LYS A 112 -2.00 -10.87 -10.63
CA LYS A 112 -2.33 -9.70 -11.45
C LYS A 112 -2.60 -10.13 -12.89
N ALA A 113 -3.72 -10.81 -13.12
CA ALA A 113 -4.09 -11.39 -14.42
C ALA A 113 -4.23 -10.38 -15.58
N HIS A 114 -4.27 -9.08 -15.28
CA HIS A 114 -4.31 -7.99 -16.27
C HIS A 114 -2.92 -7.52 -16.71
N LYS A 115 -1.83 -7.97 -16.06
CA LYS A 115 -0.45 -7.63 -16.43
C LYS A 115 0.21 -8.82 -17.17
N PRO A 116 1.04 -8.57 -18.20
CA PRO A 116 1.78 -9.63 -18.90
C PRO A 116 2.57 -10.51 -17.92
N GLY A 117 2.58 -11.82 -18.16
CA GLY A 117 3.24 -12.80 -17.28
C GLY A 117 2.51 -13.09 -15.96
N THR A 118 1.38 -12.42 -15.68
CA THR A 118 0.58 -12.60 -14.44
C THR A 118 1.46 -12.55 -13.17
N PRO A 119 2.11 -11.40 -12.89
CA PRO A 119 2.90 -11.23 -11.68
C PRO A 119 2.04 -11.32 -10.42
N LEU A 120 2.67 -11.59 -9.30
CA LEU A 120 2.01 -11.79 -8.01
C LEU A 120 2.05 -10.52 -7.15
N ARG A 121 0.95 -10.21 -6.45
CA ARG A 121 0.90 -9.19 -5.39
C ARG A 121 0.86 -9.88 -4.02
N PRO A 122 1.81 -9.67 -3.12
CA PRO A 122 1.72 -10.24 -1.77
C PRO A 122 0.61 -9.56 -0.98
N ILE A 123 -0.08 -10.32 -0.14
CA ILE A 123 -1.04 -9.82 0.84
C ILE A 123 -0.77 -10.53 2.15
N ILE A 124 -0.57 -9.74 3.21
CA ILE A 124 -0.42 -10.25 4.57
C ILE A 124 -1.75 -10.05 5.28
N SER A 125 -2.43 -11.15 5.60
CA SER A 125 -3.68 -11.12 6.36
C SER A 125 -3.36 -11.02 7.85
N ASP A 126 -3.49 -9.83 8.43
CA ASP A 126 -3.02 -9.48 9.77
C ASP A 126 -4.15 -9.03 10.74
N LEU A 127 -5.41 -9.36 10.44
CA LEU A 127 -6.58 -8.89 11.19
C LEU A 127 -6.54 -9.19 12.71
N LYS A 128 -5.85 -10.25 13.10
CA LYS A 128 -5.64 -10.70 14.50
C LYS A 128 -4.17 -10.66 14.92
N HIS A 129 -3.32 -10.02 14.14
CA HIS A 129 -1.88 -9.98 14.40
C HIS A 129 -1.59 -9.25 15.73
N PRO A 130 -0.59 -9.66 16.54
CA PRO A 130 -0.27 -9.02 17.82
C PRO A 130 -0.10 -7.48 17.78
N THR A 131 0.34 -6.92 16.67
CA THR A 131 0.53 -5.46 16.51
C THR A 131 -0.70 -4.71 15.98
N ILE A 132 -1.81 -5.40 15.64
CA ILE A 132 -2.93 -4.80 14.89
C ILE A 132 -3.65 -3.69 15.67
N LYS A 133 -3.79 -3.82 17.00
CA LYS A 133 -4.43 -2.80 17.84
C LYS A 133 -3.61 -1.51 17.85
N ILE A 134 -2.28 -1.62 17.92
CA ILE A 134 -1.36 -0.49 17.84
C ILE A 134 -1.43 0.16 16.46
N SER A 135 -1.37 -0.66 15.41
CA SER A 135 -1.46 -0.20 14.01
C SER A 135 -2.74 0.60 13.75
N LYS A 136 -3.90 0.08 14.13
CA LYS A 136 -5.20 0.77 13.97
C LYS A 136 -5.26 2.06 14.75
N PHE A 137 -4.83 2.02 16.01
CA PHE A 137 -4.84 3.21 16.86
C PHE A 137 -3.95 4.33 16.32
N LEU A 138 -2.77 4.00 15.79
CA LEU A 138 -1.89 5.00 15.19
C LEU A 138 -2.45 5.54 13.86
N ASP A 139 -3.01 4.67 13.01
CA ASP A 139 -3.63 5.10 11.76
C ASP A 139 -4.82 6.04 12.01
N GLU A 140 -5.69 5.75 12.99
CA GLU A 140 -6.80 6.62 13.43
C GLU A 140 -6.32 8.04 13.79
N LEU A 141 -5.11 8.18 14.33
CA LEU A 141 -4.55 9.47 14.74
C LEU A 141 -3.80 10.17 13.59
N LEU A 142 -3.08 9.42 12.77
CA LEU A 142 -2.13 9.95 11.80
C LEU A 142 -2.72 10.15 10.41
N ARG A 143 -3.64 9.28 9.97
CA ARG A 143 -4.26 9.35 8.64
C ARG A 143 -4.94 10.70 8.39
N PRO A 144 -5.80 11.24 9.29
CA PRO A 144 -6.49 12.50 9.01
C PRO A 144 -5.53 13.69 8.88
N LEU A 145 -4.38 13.64 9.58
CA LEU A 145 -3.34 14.66 9.51
C LEU A 145 -2.62 14.60 8.16
N PHE A 146 -2.29 13.38 7.72
CA PHE A 146 -1.73 13.16 6.40
C PHE A 146 -2.68 13.64 5.30
N ASP A 147 -3.94 13.23 5.34
CA ASP A 147 -4.94 13.57 4.32
C ASP A 147 -5.11 15.09 4.22
N LYS A 148 -5.14 15.80 5.36
CA LYS A 148 -5.19 17.27 5.38
C LYS A 148 -3.94 17.91 4.78
N MET A 149 -2.74 17.39 5.10
CA MET A 149 -1.47 17.90 4.58
C MET A 149 -1.35 17.70 3.06
N ALA A 150 -1.81 16.55 2.57
CA ALA A 150 -1.62 16.11 1.19
C ALA A 150 -2.83 16.40 0.27
N ALA A 151 -3.88 17.07 0.76
CA ALA A 151 -5.15 17.28 0.06
C ALA A 151 -5.03 17.91 -1.35
N LYS A 152 -3.94 18.65 -1.63
CA LYS A 152 -3.73 19.27 -2.95
C LYS A 152 -3.15 18.32 -4.01
N THR A 153 -2.52 17.23 -3.59
CA THR A 153 -1.75 16.35 -4.49
C THR A 153 -2.16 14.89 -4.37
N THR A 154 -2.80 14.50 -3.26
CA THR A 154 -3.37 13.17 -3.09
C THR A 154 -4.86 13.19 -3.41
N VAL A 155 -5.27 12.37 -4.36
CA VAL A 155 -6.66 12.23 -4.78
C VAL A 155 -7.34 11.21 -3.88
N ASN A 156 -8.52 11.54 -3.37
CA ASN A 156 -9.41 10.63 -2.65
C ASN A 156 -10.80 10.54 -3.32
N SER A 157 -11.05 11.38 -4.33
CA SER A 157 -12.31 11.51 -5.05
C SER A 157 -12.06 11.75 -6.53
N GLY A 158 -12.58 10.86 -7.37
CA GLY A 158 -12.51 11.03 -8.82
C GLY A 158 -13.21 12.28 -9.34
N PHE A 159 -14.28 12.69 -8.66
CA PHE A 159 -15.01 13.90 -9.02
C PHE A 159 -14.14 15.15 -8.84
N GLU A 160 -13.39 15.24 -7.74
CA GLU A 160 -12.48 16.37 -7.49
C GLU A 160 -11.33 16.40 -8.49
N LEU A 161 -10.82 15.23 -8.88
CA LEU A 161 -9.81 15.11 -9.92
C LEU A 161 -10.34 15.62 -11.27
N VAL A 162 -11.51 15.17 -11.71
CA VAL A 162 -12.13 15.60 -12.98
C VAL A 162 -12.35 17.10 -12.99
N LYS A 163 -12.85 17.67 -11.89
CA LYS A 163 -13.06 19.12 -11.77
C LYS A 163 -11.74 19.90 -11.93
N GLN A 164 -10.66 19.44 -11.29
CA GLN A 164 -9.36 20.08 -11.42
C GLN A 164 -8.80 19.96 -12.85
N LEU A 165 -9.01 18.82 -13.50
CA LEU A 165 -8.60 18.61 -14.89
C LEU A 165 -9.35 19.51 -15.86
N GLN A 166 -10.67 19.66 -15.71
CA GLN A 166 -11.49 20.57 -16.52
C GLN A 166 -11.07 22.04 -16.36
N GLN A 167 -10.82 22.45 -15.12
CA GLN A 167 -10.33 23.80 -14.83
C GLN A 167 -8.98 24.05 -15.49
N TRP A 168 -8.07 23.08 -15.41
CA TRP A 168 -6.76 23.19 -16.03
C TRP A 168 -6.82 23.15 -17.55
N SER A 169 -7.67 22.28 -18.12
CA SER A 169 -7.77 22.10 -19.57
C SER A 169 -8.30 23.35 -20.26
N SER A 170 -9.23 24.09 -19.63
CA SER A 170 -9.77 25.33 -20.20
C SER A 170 -8.72 26.41 -20.50
N ILE A 171 -7.54 26.33 -19.88
CA ILE A 171 -6.46 27.31 -20.04
C ILE A 171 -5.22 26.69 -20.69
N ASN A 172 -4.91 25.42 -20.40
CA ASN A 172 -3.59 24.86 -20.67
C ASN A 172 -3.58 23.71 -21.68
N ILE A 173 -4.73 23.11 -22.04
CA ILE A 173 -4.73 21.92 -22.90
C ILE A 173 -4.29 22.27 -24.33
N ARG A 174 -3.55 21.35 -24.95
CA ARG A 174 -3.01 21.44 -26.32
C ARG A 174 -3.12 20.08 -26.98
N GLN A 175 -3.05 20.04 -28.30
CA GLN A 175 -3.05 18.77 -29.05
C GLN A 175 -1.88 17.87 -28.63
N GLU A 176 -0.76 18.46 -28.23
CA GLU A 176 0.44 17.76 -27.77
C GLU A 176 0.48 17.54 -26.25
N THR A 177 -0.60 17.83 -25.52
CA THR A 177 -0.67 17.54 -24.08
C THR A 177 -0.48 16.05 -23.84
N LEU A 178 0.43 15.72 -22.94
CA LEU A 178 0.70 14.34 -22.54
C LEU A 178 -0.03 14.00 -21.26
N PHE A 179 -0.58 12.79 -21.25
CA PHE A 179 -1.10 12.13 -20.07
C PHE A 179 -0.12 11.02 -19.69
N CYS A 180 0.31 11.04 -18.43
CA CYS A 180 1.29 10.11 -17.92
C CYS A 180 0.76 9.46 -16.65
N THR A 181 0.67 8.14 -16.65
CA THR A 181 0.41 7.33 -15.45
C THR A 181 1.69 6.64 -15.03
N ILE A 182 1.94 6.62 -13.73
CA ILE A 182 3.15 6.03 -13.16
C ILE A 182 2.74 5.12 -12.00
N ASP A 183 3.10 3.84 -12.08
CA ASP A 183 2.92 2.84 -11.01
C ASP A 183 4.21 2.82 -10.16
N VAL A 184 4.08 3.02 -8.85
CA VAL A 184 5.17 2.85 -7.89
C VAL A 184 5.30 1.38 -7.53
N THR A 185 6.37 0.74 -7.99
CA THR A 185 6.55 -0.70 -7.88
C THR A 185 6.70 -1.14 -6.42
N ASP A 186 5.84 -2.06 -5.98
CA ASP A 186 5.90 -2.77 -4.69
C ASP A 186 6.04 -1.83 -3.47
N LEU A 187 5.42 -0.64 -3.53
CA LEU A 187 5.59 0.46 -2.57
C LEU A 187 5.68 -0.01 -1.10
N TYR A 188 4.65 -0.72 -0.60
CA TYR A 188 4.60 -1.14 0.81
C TYR A 188 5.73 -2.09 1.23
N THR A 189 6.25 -2.90 0.30
CA THR A 189 7.34 -3.83 0.57
C THR A 189 8.70 -3.13 0.50
N MET A 190 8.82 -2.08 -0.31
CA MET A 190 10.10 -1.44 -0.61
C MET A 190 10.45 -0.29 0.34
N VAL A 191 9.46 0.40 0.94
CA VAL A 191 9.72 1.49 1.90
C VAL A 191 10.60 1.00 3.06
N PRO A 192 11.78 1.60 3.29
CA PRO A 192 12.61 1.25 4.44
C PRO A 192 11.89 1.54 5.77
N GLN A 193 11.96 0.61 6.71
CA GLN A 193 11.18 0.71 7.97
C GLN A 193 11.58 1.93 8.81
N THR A 194 12.87 2.23 8.89
CA THR A 194 13.37 3.36 9.69
C THR A 194 12.95 4.68 9.06
N GLU A 195 13.22 4.85 7.77
CA GLU A 195 12.97 6.06 7.00
C GLU A 195 11.46 6.32 6.83
N GLY A 196 10.67 5.26 6.67
CA GLY A 196 9.20 5.32 6.72
C GLY A 196 8.68 5.82 8.08
N VAL A 197 9.25 5.38 9.20
CA VAL A 197 8.86 5.93 10.51
C VAL A 197 9.36 7.37 10.69
N LEU A 198 10.54 7.71 10.15
CA LEU A 198 11.05 9.07 10.18
C LEU A 198 10.24 10.03 9.30
N SER A 199 9.60 9.56 8.22
CA SER A 199 8.68 10.39 7.43
C SER A 199 7.47 10.82 8.27
N LEU A 200 6.92 9.94 9.12
CA LEU A 200 5.89 10.32 10.09
C LEU A 200 6.39 11.43 11.01
N LYS A 201 7.62 11.32 11.54
CA LYS A 201 8.21 12.38 12.36
C LYS A 201 8.31 13.70 11.59
N LYS A 202 8.81 13.66 10.35
CA LYS A 202 8.90 14.85 9.47
C LYS A 202 7.52 15.49 9.26
N MET A 203 6.46 14.69 9.05
CA MET A 203 5.09 15.21 8.93
C MET A 203 4.64 15.90 10.22
N LEU A 204 4.85 15.27 11.37
CA LEU A 204 4.46 15.84 12.67
C LEU A 204 5.20 17.15 12.98
N ASP A 205 6.49 17.21 12.66
CA ASP A 205 7.32 18.41 12.76
C ASP A 205 6.85 19.50 11.78
N HIS A 206 6.54 19.13 10.53
CA HIS A 206 6.00 20.04 9.51
C HIS A 206 4.67 20.67 9.94
N LEU A 207 3.80 19.88 10.57
CA LEU A 207 2.53 20.33 11.14
C LEU A 207 2.69 21.06 12.49
N LYS A 208 3.93 21.21 12.99
CA LYS A 208 4.27 21.86 14.27
C LYS A 208 3.52 21.28 15.46
N LEU A 209 3.20 19.98 15.40
CA LEU A 209 2.53 19.29 16.50
C LEU A 209 3.56 18.93 17.57
N LYS A 210 3.12 18.82 18.82
CA LYS A 210 3.93 18.28 19.93
C LYS A 210 3.35 16.98 20.49
N GLN A 211 2.05 16.79 20.32
CA GLN A 211 1.31 15.62 20.76
C GLN A 211 0.02 15.44 19.95
N ILE A 212 -0.46 14.21 19.86
CA ILE A 212 -1.74 13.85 19.22
C ILE A 212 -2.41 12.76 20.05
N GLY A 213 -3.72 12.87 20.28
CA GLY A 213 -4.47 11.84 21.03
C GLY A 213 -3.94 11.59 22.45
N GLY A 214 -3.32 12.61 23.07
CA GLY A 214 -2.67 12.50 24.37
C GLY A 214 -1.31 11.79 24.36
N LEU A 215 -0.72 11.53 23.18
CA LEU A 215 0.62 10.97 23.03
C LEU A 215 1.60 12.03 22.54
N LYS A 216 2.77 12.11 23.17
CA LYS A 216 3.91 12.84 22.63
C LYS A 216 4.37 12.23 21.31
N ILE A 217 4.98 13.03 20.43
CA ILE A 217 5.52 12.56 19.15
C ILE A 217 6.48 11.39 19.36
N GLU A 218 7.34 11.45 20.37
CA GLU A 218 8.30 10.37 20.65
C GLU A 218 7.60 9.03 20.93
N THR A 219 6.45 9.05 21.62
CA THR A 219 5.65 7.83 21.84
C THR A 219 5.07 7.31 20.54
N ILE A 220 4.55 8.18 19.68
CA ILE A 220 3.99 7.83 18.36
C ILE A 220 5.06 7.17 17.50
N ILE A 221 6.26 7.74 17.44
CA ILE A 221 7.39 7.21 16.67
C ILE A 221 7.86 5.86 17.23
N ARG A 222 7.93 5.71 18.56
CA ARG A 222 8.27 4.45 19.22
C ARG A 222 7.27 3.34 18.88
N LEU A 223 5.96 3.60 19.04
CA LEU A 223 4.90 2.66 18.69
C LEU A 223 4.92 2.32 17.19
N SER A 224 5.12 3.32 16.33
CA SER A 224 5.16 3.11 14.88
C SER A 224 6.33 2.21 14.47
N ARG A 225 7.52 2.45 15.04
CA ARG A 225 8.69 1.59 14.85
C ARG A 225 8.41 0.17 15.33
N PHE A 226 7.77 0.01 16.49
CA PHE A 226 7.42 -1.30 17.01
C PHE A 226 6.52 -2.07 16.04
N VAL A 227 5.49 -1.42 15.48
CA VAL A 227 4.62 -2.05 14.48
C VAL A 227 5.39 -2.43 13.22
N MET A 228 6.19 -1.52 12.65
CA MET A 228 6.93 -1.77 11.41
C MET A 228 7.95 -2.91 11.54
N GLN A 229 8.62 -3.03 12.70
CA GLN A 229 9.68 -4.01 12.92
C GLN A 229 9.20 -5.38 13.39
N ASN A 230 7.95 -5.52 13.83
CA ASN A 230 7.43 -6.77 14.38
C ASN A 230 6.38 -7.42 13.47
N ASN A 231 6.63 -7.42 12.17
CA ASN A 231 5.76 -8.05 11.16
C ASN A 231 6.21 -9.50 10.91
N TYR A 232 5.52 -10.46 11.53
CA TYR A 232 5.80 -11.89 11.39
C TYR A 232 4.59 -12.61 10.80
N PHE A 233 4.85 -13.57 9.92
CA PHE A 233 3.78 -14.31 9.25
C PHE A 233 4.23 -15.71 8.84
N SER A 234 3.24 -16.55 8.54
CA SER A 234 3.44 -17.86 7.91
C SER A 234 3.27 -17.77 6.40
N TYR A 235 4.04 -18.58 5.67
CA TYR A 235 3.91 -18.83 4.24
C TYR A 235 4.44 -20.22 3.90
N ASP A 236 3.66 -21.01 3.15
CA ASP A 236 4.01 -22.38 2.68
C ASP A 236 4.69 -23.27 3.74
N GLY A 237 4.11 -23.29 4.95
CA GLY A 237 4.59 -24.12 6.07
C GLY A 237 5.82 -23.58 6.83
N GLN A 238 6.34 -22.43 6.44
CA GLN A 238 7.46 -21.75 7.10
C GLN A 238 7.04 -20.41 7.71
N PHE A 239 7.82 -19.92 8.66
CA PHE A 239 7.64 -18.62 9.29
C PHE A 239 8.67 -17.62 8.76
N TYR A 240 8.23 -16.37 8.64
CA TYR A 240 9.02 -15.28 8.07
C TYR A 240 8.91 -14.03 8.93
N HIS A 241 9.98 -13.24 8.90
CA HIS A 241 10.03 -11.87 9.41
C HIS A 241 10.18 -10.89 8.26
N GLN A 242 9.31 -9.90 8.18
CA GLN A 242 9.46 -8.80 7.22
C GLN A 242 10.44 -7.76 7.76
N ILE A 243 11.59 -7.67 7.11
CA ILE A 243 12.72 -6.81 7.48
C ILE A 243 12.78 -5.51 6.67
N ARG A 244 11.99 -5.40 5.59
CA ARG A 244 11.83 -4.20 4.77
C ARG A 244 10.36 -3.98 4.45
N GLY A 245 9.94 -2.71 4.34
CA GLY A 245 8.54 -2.40 4.15
C GLY A 245 7.69 -2.67 5.39
N GLY A 246 6.39 -2.55 5.22
CA GLY A 246 5.39 -2.98 6.19
C GLY A 246 4.44 -4.01 5.60
N ALA A 247 3.63 -4.62 6.47
CA ALA A 247 2.63 -5.57 6.04
C ALA A 247 1.55 -4.86 5.22
N MET A 248 1.25 -5.34 4.01
CA MET A 248 0.22 -4.73 3.13
C MET A 248 -1.20 -4.75 3.73
N GLY A 249 -1.47 -5.55 4.76
CA GLY A 249 -2.73 -5.55 5.52
C GLY A 249 -2.77 -4.55 6.68
N SER A 250 -1.62 -4.02 7.10
CA SER A 250 -1.52 -3.18 8.29
C SER A 250 -1.98 -1.74 7.99
N PRO A 251 -2.97 -1.20 8.73
CA PRO A 251 -3.43 0.17 8.53
C PRO A 251 -2.32 1.23 8.61
N LEU A 252 -1.40 1.07 9.57
CA LEU A 252 -0.29 2.01 9.76
C LEU A 252 0.66 1.99 8.57
N THR A 253 0.91 0.81 7.97
CA THR A 253 1.79 0.68 6.81
C THR A 253 1.32 1.57 5.66
N LEU A 254 -0.01 1.66 5.45
CA LEU A 254 -0.58 2.57 4.46
C LEU A 254 -0.28 4.04 4.79
N THR A 255 -0.34 4.45 6.05
CA THR A 255 -0.03 5.85 6.44
C THR A 255 1.46 6.13 6.29
N VAL A 256 2.31 5.20 6.73
CA VAL A 256 3.77 5.29 6.62
C VAL A 256 4.20 5.43 5.16
N ALA A 257 3.71 4.56 4.27
CA ALA A 257 4.08 4.58 2.86
C ALA A 257 3.62 5.88 2.17
N ASN A 258 2.39 6.34 2.45
CA ASN A 258 1.89 7.61 1.92
C ASN A 258 2.70 8.81 2.42
N CYS A 259 3.08 8.82 3.70
CA CYS A 259 3.90 9.87 4.28
C CYS A 259 5.32 9.87 3.69
N TYR A 260 5.89 8.68 3.48
CA TYR A 260 7.17 8.53 2.79
C TYR A 260 7.11 9.11 1.37
N MET A 261 6.11 8.69 0.59
CA MET A 261 5.88 9.17 -0.77
C MET A 261 5.68 10.68 -0.81
N PHE A 262 4.94 11.26 0.13
CA PHE A 262 4.71 12.69 0.18
C PHE A 262 6.00 13.49 0.23
N PHE A 263 7.00 13.10 1.02
CA PHE A 263 8.27 13.83 1.06
C PHE A 263 9.14 13.56 -0.18
N TYR A 264 9.10 12.34 -0.72
CA TYR A 264 9.78 11.99 -1.96
C TYR A 264 9.29 12.83 -3.15
N GLU A 265 7.96 13.01 -3.28
CA GLU A 265 7.35 13.62 -4.46
C GLU A 265 7.40 15.16 -4.48
N GLN A 266 7.83 15.84 -3.41
CA GLN A 266 7.82 17.31 -3.35
C GLN A 266 8.62 17.97 -4.47
N GLN A 267 9.77 17.39 -4.84
CA GLN A 267 10.58 17.89 -5.93
C GLN A 267 9.93 17.65 -7.30
N ILE A 268 9.26 16.51 -7.47
CA ILE A 268 8.51 16.16 -8.68
C ILE A 268 7.37 17.15 -8.86
N ILE A 269 6.53 17.33 -7.83
CA ILE A 269 5.41 18.28 -7.83
C ILE A 269 5.89 19.68 -8.21
N LYS A 270 7.00 20.15 -7.62
CA LYS A 270 7.56 21.47 -7.94
C LYS A 270 7.94 21.58 -9.41
N GLN A 271 8.60 20.56 -9.97
CA GLN A 271 9.00 20.55 -11.39
C GLN A 271 7.79 20.54 -12.32
N ILE A 272 6.75 19.76 -12.00
CA ILE A 272 5.51 19.70 -12.76
C ILE A 272 4.75 21.04 -12.69
N ASN A 273 4.57 21.60 -11.50
CA ASN A 273 3.87 22.87 -11.34
C ASN A 273 4.59 24.02 -12.07
N ASN A 274 5.93 24.06 -12.03
CA ASN A 274 6.71 25.07 -12.75
C ASN A 274 6.56 24.99 -14.27
N SER A 275 6.14 23.84 -14.80
CA SER A 275 5.84 23.67 -16.23
C SER A 275 4.40 24.05 -16.61
N GLY A 276 3.58 24.40 -15.62
CA GLY A 276 2.14 24.54 -15.78
C GLY A 276 1.40 23.21 -15.91
N GLY A 277 2.02 22.08 -15.57
CA GLY A 277 1.36 20.77 -15.53
C GLY A 277 0.64 20.51 -14.21
N LEU A 278 -0.08 19.39 -14.14
CA LEU A 278 -0.73 18.89 -12.93
C LEU A 278 -0.09 17.58 -12.46
N TYR A 279 -0.05 17.41 -11.15
CA TYR A 279 0.40 16.20 -10.47
C TYR A 279 -0.65 15.73 -9.49
N PHE A 280 -0.99 14.45 -9.56
CA PHE A 280 -1.90 13.77 -8.66
C PHE A 280 -1.34 12.41 -8.27
N ARG A 281 -1.64 11.95 -7.06
CA ARG A 281 -1.33 10.60 -6.61
C ARG A 281 -2.51 9.97 -5.91
N TYR A 282 -2.75 8.69 -6.18
CA TYR A 282 -3.63 7.82 -5.43
C TYR A 282 -2.82 6.61 -4.96
N ILE A 283 -2.42 6.63 -3.69
CA ILE A 283 -1.60 5.57 -3.09
C ILE A 283 -0.30 5.34 -3.89
N ASP A 284 -0.23 4.28 -4.69
CA ASP A 284 0.88 3.83 -5.53
C ASP A 284 0.76 4.29 -7.00
N ASP A 285 -0.39 4.82 -7.41
CA ASP A 285 -0.63 5.32 -8.77
C ASP A 285 -0.44 6.85 -8.81
N ILE A 286 0.44 7.34 -9.68
CA ILE A 286 0.67 8.76 -9.95
C ILE A 286 0.10 9.10 -11.32
N PHE A 287 -0.46 10.31 -11.44
CA PHE A 287 -0.97 10.88 -12.67
C PHE A 287 -0.43 12.27 -12.90
N ILE A 288 0.08 12.49 -14.10
CA ILE A 288 0.68 13.75 -14.53
C ILE A 288 0.04 14.16 -15.86
N VAL A 289 -0.35 15.43 -15.96
CA VAL A 289 -0.77 16.07 -17.21
C VAL A 289 0.15 17.23 -17.50
N ILE A 290 0.79 17.24 -18.66
CA ILE A 290 1.87 18.20 -18.95
C ILE A 290 2.08 18.44 -20.45
N ASN A 291 2.52 19.64 -20.80
CA ASN A 291 2.81 20.06 -22.19
C ASN A 291 4.30 19.94 -22.56
N TRP A 292 5.01 18.99 -21.96
CA TRP A 292 6.39 18.72 -22.33
C TRP A 292 6.47 17.77 -23.53
N PRO A 293 7.54 17.85 -24.34
CA PRO A 293 7.84 16.78 -25.29
C PRO A 293 8.02 15.44 -24.57
N ALA A 294 7.46 14.35 -25.12
CA ALA A 294 7.50 13.02 -24.48
C ALA A 294 8.91 12.59 -24.10
N ARG A 295 9.89 12.81 -25.00
CA ARG A 295 11.31 12.53 -24.74
C ARG A 295 11.87 13.22 -23.49
N HIS A 296 11.39 14.43 -23.18
CA HIS A 296 11.85 15.17 -22.00
C HIS A 296 11.21 14.58 -20.74
N LEU A 297 9.92 14.22 -20.80
CA LEU A 297 9.23 13.58 -19.68
C LEU A 297 9.84 12.22 -19.34
N PHE A 298 10.11 11.36 -20.33
CA PHE A 298 10.82 10.07 -20.13
C PHE A 298 12.17 10.28 -19.42
N LYS A 299 13.03 11.15 -19.96
CA LYS A 299 14.32 11.47 -19.35
C LYS A 299 14.19 12.01 -17.93
N GLN A 300 13.10 12.73 -17.63
CA GLN A 300 12.87 13.30 -16.32
C GLN A 300 12.36 12.25 -15.32
N ILE A 301 11.52 11.30 -15.75
CA ILE A 301 11.10 10.14 -14.95
C ILE A 301 12.30 9.23 -14.65
N ASP A 302 13.19 9.02 -15.62
CA ASP A 302 14.45 8.31 -15.40
C ASP A 302 15.29 8.97 -14.31
N ARG A 303 15.35 10.31 -14.27
CA ARG A 303 16.03 11.04 -13.19
C ARG A 303 15.31 10.90 -11.86
N TRP A 304 13.98 10.93 -11.83
CA TRP A 304 13.20 10.73 -10.60
C TRP A 304 13.44 9.34 -10.00
N ASN A 305 13.62 8.31 -10.83
CA ASN A 305 14.04 6.97 -10.40
C ASN A 305 15.39 6.91 -9.66
N HIS A 306 16.16 8.00 -9.64
CA HIS A 306 17.41 8.12 -8.89
C HIS A 306 17.29 9.03 -7.66
N PHE A 307 16.10 9.59 -7.38
CA PHE A 307 15.88 10.39 -6.16
C PHE A 307 15.93 9.53 -4.90
N ASP A 308 15.53 8.27 -5.01
CA ASP A 308 15.51 7.31 -3.92
C ASP A 308 15.66 5.90 -4.47
N GLU A 309 16.66 5.16 -3.99
CA GLU A 309 16.93 3.78 -4.42
C GLU A 309 15.79 2.80 -4.08
N ASN A 310 14.89 3.18 -3.17
CA ASN A 310 13.77 2.36 -2.72
C ASN A 310 12.50 2.58 -3.55
N ILE A 311 12.46 3.63 -4.38
CA ILE A 311 11.28 3.98 -5.17
C ILE A 311 11.58 3.73 -6.64
N LYS A 312 10.82 2.82 -7.24
CA LYS A 312 10.86 2.57 -8.68
C LYS A 312 9.54 2.99 -9.32
N LEU A 313 9.63 3.94 -10.24
CA LEU A 313 8.57 4.46 -11.08
C LEU A 313 8.55 3.67 -12.39
N SER A 314 7.36 3.19 -12.77
CA SER A 314 7.08 2.57 -14.06
C SER A 314 6.01 3.38 -14.78
N GLU A 315 6.38 4.04 -15.86
CA GLU A 315 5.52 4.97 -16.59
C GLU A 315 4.79 4.35 -17.77
N ASN A 316 3.63 4.93 -18.08
CA ASN A 316 2.94 4.81 -19.35
C ASN A 316 2.56 6.23 -19.80
N ILE A 317 3.07 6.63 -20.97
CA ILE A 317 2.91 7.98 -21.52
C ILE A 317 2.14 7.88 -22.83
N GLY A 318 1.08 8.66 -22.96
CA GLY A 318 0.30 8.71 -24.19
C GLY A 318 -0.51 10.00 -24.33
N SER A 319 -1.23 10.08 -25.45
CA SER A 319 -2.31 11.06 -25.65
C SER A 319 -3.59 10.69 -24.91
N THR A 320 -3.64 9.47 -24.36
CA THR A 320 -4.70 8.97 -23.51
C THR A 320 -4.15 8.29 -22.27
N ALA A 321 -4.86 8.34 -21.16
CA ALA A 321 -4.50 7.60 -19.96
C ALA A 321 -5.70 7.03 -19.21
N ASP A 322 -5.52 5.82 -18.69
CA ASP A 322 -6.40 5.21 -17.70
C ASP A 322 -5.85 5.50 -16.30
N PHE A 323 -6.50 6.40 -15.55
CA PHE A 323 -6.13 6.68 -14.17
C PHE A 323 -7.34 6.51 -13.26
N LEU A 324 -7.19 5.65 -12.24
CA LEU A 324 -8.21 5.20 -11.28
C LEU A 324 -9.37 4.38 -11.89
N ASP A 325 -9.67 3.21 -11.29
CA ASP A 325 -10.93 2.48 -11.48
C ASP A 325 -12.09 3.21 -10.75
N LEU A 326 -12.38 4.46 -11.14
CA LEU A 326 -13.46 5.24 -10.52
C LEU A 326 -14.81 4.61 -10.89
N HIS A 327 -15.40 3.92 -9.92
CA HIS A 327 -16.75 3.35 -9.96
C HIS A 327 -16.94 2.04 -10.72
N GLY A 328 -15.93 1.16 -10.77
CA GLY A 328 -16.13 -0.22 -11.27
C GLY A 328 -16.57 -0.30 -12.74
N LYS A 329 -16.32 0.77 -13.50
CA LYS A 329 -16.25 0.78 -14.96
C LYS A 329 -14.77 0.88 -15.35
N PRO A 330 -14.35 0.36 -16.52
CA PRO A 330 -13.01 0.62 -17.03
C PRO A 330 -12.72 2.12 -16.96
N GLY A 331 -11.50 2.48 -16.57
CA GLY A 331 -11.06 3.85 -16.32
C GLY A 331 -11.56 4.84 -17.36
N TRP A 332 -11.79 6.08 -16.95
CA TRP A 332 -12.11 7.13 -17.91
C TRP A 332 -10.92 7.30 -18.85
N LEU A 333 -11.13 7.03 -20.14
CA LEU A 333 -10.17 7.38 -21.19
C LEU A 333 -10.08 8.91 -21.23
N LEU A 334 -9.13 9.47 -20.51
CA LEU A 334 -8.84 10.90 -20.57
C LEU A 334 -8.05 11.15 -21.84
N ASN A 335 -8.65 11.87 -22.80
CA ASN A 335 -7.99 12.32 -24.01
C ASN A 335 -8.28 13.81 -24.24
N TYR A 336 -7.62 14.39 -25.24
CA TYR A 336 -7.83 15.78 -25.64
C TYR A 336 -9.32 16.07 -25.89
N ASP A 337 -10.00 15.23 -26.67
CA ASP A 337 -11.38 15.44 -27.06
C ASP A 337 -12.32 15.49 -25.85
N CYS A 338 -12.24 14.52 -24.93
CA CYS A 338 -13.03 14.47 -23.70
C CYS A 338 -12.83 15.68 -22.78
N LEU A 339 -11.61 16.21 -22.71
CA LEU A 339 -11.30 17.37 -21.86
C LEU A 339 -11.50 18.71 -22.57
N SER A 340 -11.58 18.70 -23.91
CA SER A 340 -11.84 19.86 -24.75
C SER A 340 -13.34 20.08 -25.00
N GLU A 341 -14.13 19.02 -25.14
CA GLU A 341 -15.60 19.09 -25.31
C GLU A 341 -16.33 19.45 -24.02
N ALA A 342 -15.74 19.17 -22.85
CA ALA A 342 -16.29 19.59 -21.55
C ALA A 342 -16.15 21.11 -21.27
N ILE A 343 -15.59 21.88 -22.22
CA ILE A 343 -15.39 23.34 -22.16
C ILE A 343 -16.45 24.09 -23.00
N LEU A 344 -17.34 23.39 -23.69
CA LEU A 344 -18.58 23.94 -24.28
C LEU A 344 -19.78 23.60 -23.38
#